data_AF-A0A7W1L6A1-F1
#
_entry.id   AF-A0A7W1L6A1-F1
#
_cell.length_a   1.000
_cell.length_b   1.000
_cell.length_c   1.000
_cell.angle_alpha   90.00
_cell.angle_beta   90.00
_cell.angle_gamma   90.00
#
_symmetry.space_group_name_H-M   'P 1'
#
loop_
_entity.id
_entity.type
_entity.pdbx_description
1 polymer ?
#
loop_
_entity_poly.entity_id
_entity_poly.type
_entity_poly.pdbx_seq_one_letter_code
_entity_poly.pdbx_strand_id
1 'polypeptide(L)'
;RLVHGSPANPSNDRRIGFAIRYIPTSVAQIAGKDSATLVRGVDSFHHFEHEPRPTTDMHPDFVALHKEITERNAQILYRGTQVKSYNDPKALPGRAA
;
A
#
# COMPACT_ATOMS: atom_id res chain seq x y z
N ARG A 1 17.16 -9.34 -1.83
CA ARG A 1 16.48 -8.36 -2.72
C ARG A 1 16.49 -8.92 -4.11
N LEU A 2 15.34 -8.94 -4.79
CA LEU A 2 15.23 -9.38 -6.18
C LEU A 2 15.22 -8.13 -7.08
N VAL A 3 16.11 -8.08 -8.06
CA VAL A 3 16.02 -7.10 -9.14
C VAL A 3 14.92 -7.59 -10.08
N HIS A 4 13.93 -6.74 -10.37
CA HIS A 4 12.81 -7.10 -11.23
C HIS A 4 12.50 -5.97 -12.22
N GLY A 5 11.90 -6.35 -13.35
CA GLY A 5 11.39 -5.44 -14.37
C GLY A 5 10.25 -6.12 -15.12
N SER A 6 9.41 -5.34 -15.79
CA SER A 6 8.34 -5.89 -16.63
C SER A 6 8.47 -5.33 -18.05
N PRO A 7 8.57 -6.19 -19.09
CA PRO A 7 8.55 -5.72 -20.48
C PRO A 7 7.25 -5.01 -20.85
N ALA A 8 7.30 -4.28 -21.96
CA ALA A 8 6.14 -3.69 -22.61
C ALA A 8 5.10 -4.77 -22.95
N ASN A 9 3.83 -4.39 -22.93
CA ASN A 9 2.72 -5.25 -23.35
C ASN A 9 2.35 -4.92 -24.81
N PRO A 10 2.67 -5.80 -25.79
CA PRO A 10 2.40 -5.52 -27.21
C PRO A 10 0.96 -5.87 -27.64
N SER A 11 0.13 -6.43 -26.74
CA SER A 11 -1.25 -6.80 -27.05
C SER A 11 -2.19 -5.60 -26.97
N ASN A 12 -3.37 -5.75 -27.60
CA ASN A 12 -4.46 -4.78 -27.53
C ASN A 12 -5.32 -4.92 -26.25
N ASP A 13 -4.84 -5.64 -25.23
CA ASP A 13 -5.58 -5.89 -23.98
C ASP A 13 -4.71 -5.63 -22.74
N ARG A 14 -5.33 -5.44 -21.57
CA ARG A 14 -4.67 -5.04 -20.33
C ARG A 14 -3.99 -6.22 -19.63
N ARG A 15 -2.72 -6.04 -19.24
CA ARG A 15 -2.04 -6.91 -18.26
C ARG A 15 -2.33 -6.42 -16.84
N ILE A 16 -3.07 -7.21 -16.05
CA ILE A 16 -3.40 -6.88 -14.66
C ILE A 16 -2.56 -7.74 -13.71
N GLY A 17 -1.75 -7.11 -12.87
CA GLY A 17 -0.99 -7.78 -11.81
C GLY A 17 -1.57 -7.49 -10.45
N PHE A 18 -1.73 -8.52 -9.61
CA PHE A 18 -2.17 -8.41 -8.23
C PHE A 18 -1.09 -8.97 -7.30
N ALA A 19 -0.52 -8.13 -6.44
CA ALA A 19 0.59 -8.48 -5.58
C ALA A 19 0.22 -8.32 -4.10
N ILE A 20 0.44 -9.36 -3.30
CA ILE A 20 0.29 -9.34 -1.85
C ILE A 20 1.68 -9.46 -1.24
N ARG A 21 2.00 -8.59 -0.28
CA ARG A 21 3.26 -8.63 0.47
C ARG A 21 3.01 -9.20 1.85
N TYR A 22 3.76 -10.24 2.20
CA TYR A 22 3.71 -10.86 3.53
C TYR A 22 4.94 -10.47 4.33
N ILE A 23 4.75 -10.22 5.62
CA ILE A 23 5.80 -9.98 6.61
C ILE A 23 5.50 -10.81 7.86
N PRO A 24 6.53 -11.27 8.60
CA PRO A 24 6.30 -11.84 9.93
C PRO A 24 5.93 -10.73 10.92
N THR A 25 5.25 -11.10 12.00
CA THR A 25 4.80 -10.18 13.07
C THR A 25 5.96 -9.47 13.78
N SER A 26 7.18 -10.02 13.71
CA SER A 26 8.38 -9.41 14.28
C SER A 26 8.93 -8.21 13.49
N VAL A 27 8.46 -7.95 12.27
CA VAL A 27 8.84 -6.75 11.51
C VAL A 27 8.23 -5.52 12.16
N ALA A 28 8.92 -4.38 12.10
CA ALA A 28 8.43 -3.08 12.53
C ALA A 28 8.69 -2.01 11.48
N GLN A 29 7.75 -1.07 11.33
CA GLN A 29 7.95 0.12 10.50
C GLN A 29 8.92 1.09 11.20
N ILE A 30 9.94 1.55 10.48
CA ILE A 30 10.95 2.47 11.03
C ILE A 30 10.54 3.94 10.91
N ALA A 31 9.55 4.22 10.08
CA ALA A 31 9.09 5.57 9.77
C ALA A 31 7.57 5.65 9.92
N GLY A 32 7.10 5.90 11.15
CA GLY A 32 5.68 6.15 11.43
C GLY A 32 4.88 4.89 11.77
N LYS A 33 3.61 5.10 12.10
CA LYS A 33 2.64 4.02 12.33
C LYS A 33 2.22 3.39 11.01
N ASP A 34 1.88 2.11 11.03
CA ASP A 34 1.48 1.36 9.85
C ASP A 34 0.44 0.31 10.23
N SER A 35 -0.25 -0.25 9.26
CA SER A 35 -1.31 -1.26 9.45
C SER A 35 -1.05 -2.53 8.64
N ALA A 36 -1.57 -3.65 9.12
CA ALA A 36 -1.50 -4.92 8.42
C ALA A 36 -2.64 -5.86 8.83
N THR A 37 -3.06 -6.72 7.92
CA THR A 37 -3.99 -7.81 8.22
C THR A 37 -3.23 -9.05 8.75
N LEU A 38 -3.57 -9.53 9.95
CA LEU A 38 -3.05 -10.81 10.44
C LEU A 38 -3.73 -11.97 9.70
N VAL A 39 -2.99 -12.62 8.80
CA VAL A 39 -3.50 -13.70 7.96
C VAL A 39 -3.14 -15.11 8.46
N ARG A 40 -2.18 -15.24 9.38
CA ARG A 40 -1.78 -16.53 9.96
C ARG A 40 -1.01 -16.35 11.26
N GLY A 41 -1.26 -17.25 12.23
CA GLY A 41 -0.52 -17.30 13.50
C GLY A 41 -1.08 -16.34 14.54
N VAL A 42 -0.21 -15.88 15.44
CA VAL A 42 -0.52 -14.96 16.53
C VAL A 42 0.45 -13.79 16.47
N ASP A 43 -0.05 -12.58 16.66
CA ASP A 43 0.78 -11.39 16.81
C ASP A 43 0.98 -11.08 18.30
N SER A 44 2.23 -11.21 18.75
CA SER A 44 2.67 -10.85 20.11
C SER A 44 3.52 -9.58 20.16
N PHE A 45 3.77 -8.94 19.02
CA PHE A 45 4.64 -7.77 18.90
C PHE A 45 3.84 -6.47 18.76
N HIS A 46 2.67 -6.52 18.14
CA HIS A 46 1.76 -5.37 18.01
C HIS A 46 2.40 -4.14 17.36
N HIS A 47 3.34 -4.35 16.43
CA HIS A 47 3.99 -3.26 15.70
C HIS A 47 3.09 -2.62 14.62
N PHE A 48 2.05 -3.31 14.18
CA PHE A 48 1.10 -2.85 13.16
C PHE A 48 -0.31 -2.80 13.74
N GLU A 49 -1.08 -1.79 13.37
CA GLU A 49 -2.52 -1.74 13.66
C GLU A 49 -3.23 -2.82 12.82
N HIS A 50 -4.05 -3.66 13.47
CA HIS A 50 -4.73 -4.75 12.77
C HIS A 50 -5.89 -4.20 11.94
N GLU A 51 -5.83 -4.46 10.64
CA GLU A 51 -6.89 -4.08 9.72
C GLU A 51 -8.12 -4.98 9.94
N PRO A 52 -9.33 -4.41 10.07
CA PRO A 52 -10.56 -5.19 10.15
C PRO A 52 -10.81 -5.94 8.84
N ARG A 53 -11.58 -7.03 8.92
CA ARG A 53 -12.00 -7.78 7.73
C ARG A 53 -13.26 -7.15 7.13
N PRO A 54 -13.27 -6.77 5.83
CA PRO A 54 -14.48 -6.30 5.17
C PRO A 54 -15.50 -7.44 5.02
N THR A 55 -16.78 -7.13 5.25
CA THR A 55 -17.91 -8.05 5.11
C THR A 55 -18.73 -7.81 3.84
N THR A 56 -18.56 -6.66 3.20
CA THR A 56 -19.27 -6.26 1.99
C THR A 56 -18.38 -5.39 1.14
N ASP A 57 -18.51 -5.54 -0.18
CA ASP A 57 -17.76 -4.74 -1.13
C ASP A 57 -18.10 -3.26 -0.98
N MET A 58 -17.06 -2.42 -1.00
CA MET A 58 -17.18 -0.96 -1.00
C MET A 58 -17.99 -0.39 0.18
N HIS A 59 -18.04 -1.09 1.32
CA HIS A 59 -18.66 -0.55 2.52
C HIS A 59 -18.02 0.82 2.87
N PRO A 60 -18.81 1.88 3.11
CA PRO A 60 -18.28 3.25 3.26
C PRO A 60 -17.13 3.38 4.25
N ASP A 61 -17.24 2.71 5.41
CA ASP A 61 -16.20 2.73 6.44
C ASP A 61 -14.87 2.11 5.97
N PHE A 62 -14.92 1.06 5.15
CA PHE A 62 -13.72 0.42 4.60
C PHE A 62 -13.09 1.25 3.48
N VAL A 63 -13.91 1.99 2.72
CA VAL A 63 -13.41 2.96 1.74
C VAL A 63 -12.70 4.12 2.43
N ALA A 64 -13.29 4.63 3.53
CA ALA A 64 -12.66 5.65 4.36
C ALA A 64 -11.35 5.15 5.00
N LEU A 65 -11.36 3.96 5.59
CA LEU A 65 -10.16 3.33 6.16
C LEU A 65 -9.06 3.14 5.11
N HIS A 66 -9.40 2.65 3.92
CA HIS A 66 -8.45 2.48 2.82
C HIS A 66 -7.79 3.82 2.42
N LYS A 67 -8.59 4.90 2.37
CA LYS A 67 -8.08 6.26 2.12
C LYS A 67 -7.07 6.68 3.20
N GLU A 68 -7.41 6.52 4.48
CA GLU A 68 -6.54 6.88 5.60
C GLU A 68 -5.21 6.11 5.59
N ILE A 69 -5.26 4.80 5.37
CA ILE A 69 -4.07 3.95 5.27
C ILE A 69 -3.20 4.40 4.09
N THR A 70 -3.82 4.66 2.94
CA THR A 70 -3.12 5.08 1.74
C THR A 70 -2.46 6.45 1.91
N GLU A 71 -3.12 7.40 2.56
CA GLU A 71 -2.54 8.70 2.88
C GLU A 71 -1.34 8.58 3.82
N ARG A 72 -1.45 7.75 4.87
CA ARG A 72 -0.33 7.47 5.78
C ARG A 72 0.86 6.86 5.06
N ASN A 73 0.62 5.85 4.21
CA ASN A 73 1.66 5.18 3.43
C ASN A 73 2.37 6.14 2.46
N ALA A 74 1.63 7.08 1.86
CA ALA A 74 2.22 8.11 1.03
C ALA A 74 3.18 9.00 1.84
N GLN A 75 2.80 9.44 3.05
CA GLN A 75 3.67 10.25 3.90
C GLN A 75 4.96 9.52 4.30
N ILE A 76 4.88 8.21 4.54
CA ILE A 76 6.04 7.37 4.85
C ILE A 76 6.96 7.26 3.63
N LEU A 77 6.40 6.92 2.47
CA LEU A 77 7.16 6.73 1.23
C LEU A 77 7.85 8.01 0.76
N TYR A 78 7.14 9.14 0.84
CA TYR A 78 7.60 10.43 0.34
C TYR A 78 8.24 11.31 1.43
N ARG A 79 8.57 10.73 2.58
CA ARG A 79 9.20 11.44 3.70
C ARG A 79 10.44 12.19 3.24
N GLY A 80 10.52 13.48 3.60
CA GLY A 80 11.64 14.36 3.20
C GLY A 80 11.47 14.99 1.81
N THR A 81 10.34 14.76 1.14
CA THR A 81 10.00 15.43 -0.12
C THR A 81 8.81 16.40 0.08
N GLN A 82 8.43 17.11 -0.98
CA GLN A 82 7.23 17.97 -0.97
C GLN A 82 5.93 17.21 -1.31
N VAL A 83 6.02 15.92 -1.68
CA VAL A 83 4.87 15.10 -2.08
C VAL A 83 4.13 14.62 -0.84
N LYS A 84 2.81 14.82 -0.81
CA LYS A 84 1.98 14.45 0.35
C LYS A 84 0.98 13.32 0.09
N SER A 85 0.79 12.91 -1.15
CA SER A 85 -0.19 11.89 -1.53
C SER A 85 0.25 11.19 -2.80
N TYR A 86 -0.17 9.94 -3.01
CA TYR A 86 0.00 9.26 -4.30
C TYR A 86 -0.69 9.98 -5.46
N ASN A 87 -1.74 10.76 -5.16
CA ASN A 87 -2.48 11.56 -6.14
C ASN A 87 -1.96 13.00 -6.27
N ASP A 88 -0.87 13.34 -5.57
CA ASP A 88 -0.24 14.65 -5.71
C ASP A 88 0.27 14.82 -7.15
N PRO A 89 -0.05 15.93 -7.85
CA PRO A 89 0.47 16.17 -9.20
C PRO A 89 2.00 16.09 -9.27
N LYS A 90 2.72 16.38 -8.18
CA LYS A 90 4.18 16.24 -8.09
C LYS A 90 4.66 14.78 -8.03
N ALA A 91 3.79 13.85 -7.63
CA ALA A 91 4.07 12.40 -7.62
C ALA A 91 3.88 11.76 -9.00
N LEU A 92 3.10 12.41 -9.87
CA LEU A 92 2.81 11.91 -11.21
C LEU A 92 3.86 12.50 -12.16
N PRO A 93 4.70 11.68 -12.82
CA PRO A 93 5.49 12.20 -13.92
C PRO A 93 4.53 12.80 -14.94
N GLY A 94 4.88 13.98 -15.49
CA GLY A 94 4.07 14.63 -16.52
C GLY A 94 3.77 13.60 -17.61
N ARG A 95 2.53 13.12 -17.66
CA ARG A 95 2.10 12.14 -18.64
C ARG A 95 2.19 12.83 -19.99
N ALA A 96 3.29 12.64 -20.70
CA ALA A 96 3.31 12.87 -22.14
C ALA A 96 2.17 12.03 -22.72
N ALA A 97 1.27 12.71 -23.43
CA ALA A 97 0.14 12.11 -24.11
C ALA A 97 0.59 11.06 -25.13
#